data_AF-A0A1Z8RFU3-F1
#
_entry.id   AF-A0A1Z8RFU3-F1
#
_cell.length_a   1.000
_cell.length_b   1.000
_cell.length_c   1.000
_cell.angle_alpha   90.00
_cell.angle_beta   90.00
_cell.angle_gamma   90.00
#
_symmetry.space_group_name_H-M   'P 1'
#
loop_
_entity.id
_entity.type
_entity.pdbx_description
1 polymer ?
#
loop_
_entity_poly.entity_id
_entity_poly.type
_entity_poly.pdbx_seq_one_letter_code
_entity_poly.pdbx_strand_id
1 'polypeptide(L)'
;MNQRLAPAPEDPESAMGTKSPSTLAALPTLRVHDPVGAHQCGLSPKEIEQFRRDGYLIKRDLVPGELFQPILDLWWQQPPVTESGVIREQPETWVSPGDRWLSENRWGLTNNWMGENVWPGPEAARPGATVGDRVGRLPYKLTRDRTNDVWRWHGIGHDPEFVACTTGHPNVMYMAEALLGGPIKKPYRNRGLYAVFPCDPEGPESILGPHMDQNMTELMVVTYLHDVEPGCGGFTFWPGSPQMLYPTSQQAFNWVATGASYEAMDKAKTEIQPLEFTGKAGDTLFCHALMIHSAGIHQGQGIRFACIQDMNKSRPRTHMRWTVAGKHGGPRVHCDMDGIIRIDRETGDDPADGDREVTNQWIMDSNEFVVSREPPHVDMFDEWNLGKAAVSGNIVDEQPWWERYDLPMMPEEGMGRGTGGVPAVALKDIADYEGNGVWRVRRRAI
;
A
#
# COMPACT_ATOMS: atom_id res chain seq x y z
N MET A 1 -18.90 7.59 -26.53
CA MET A 1 -17.49 7.96 -26.27
C MET A 1 -16.63 6.77 -26.67
N ASN A 2 -15.65 6.94 -27.56
CA ASN A 2 -14.68 5.90 -27.89
C ASN A 2 -13.81 5.66 -26.64
N GLN A 3 -14.16 4.66 -25.83
CA GLN A 3 -13.31 4.23 -24.73
C GLN A 3 -11.98 3.77 -25.33
N ARG A 4 -10.87 4.31 -24.83
CA ARG A 4 -9.54 3.81 -25.17
C ARG A 4 -9.48 2.30 -24.92
N LEU A 5 -8.75 1.60 -25.76
CA LEU A 5 -8.45 0.18 -25.57
C LEU A 5 -7.84 -0.02 -24.18
N ALA A 6 -8.10 -1.18 -23.57
CA ALA A 6 -7.37 -1.55 -22.37
C ALA A 6 -5.86 -1.65 -22.73
N PRO A 7 -4.96 -1.26 -21.82
CA PRO A 7 -3.52 -1.41 -22.02
C PRO A 7 -3.13 -2.90 -22.04
N ALA A 8 -1.82 -3.16 -21.95
CA ALA A 8 -1.35 -4.52 -21.69
C ALA A 8 -1.43 -4.80 -20.17
N PRO A 9 -1.85 -6.01 -19.77
CA PRO A 9 -1.87 -6.38 -18.35
C PRO A 9 -0.45 -6.36 -17.77
N GLU A 10 -0.27 -5.63 -16.66
CA GLU A 10 0.96 -5.64 -15.84
C GLU A 10 0.65 -6.22 -14.46
N ASP A 11 1.70 -6.60 -13.71
CA ASP A 11 1.54 -7.05 -12.32
C ASP A 11 0.98 -5.92 -11.45
N PRO A 12 -0.29 -6.00 -11.00
CA PRO A 12 -0.92 -4.92 -10.24
C PRO A 12 -0.35 -4.76 -8.83
N GLU A 13 0.56 -5.65 -8.44
CA GLU A 13 1.21 -5.67 -7.13
C GLU A 13 2.68 -5.21 -7.20
N SER A 14 3.14 -4.80 -8.39
CA SER A 14 4.48 -4.25 -8.60
C SER A 14 4.56 -2.79 -8.17
N ALA A 15 5.74 -2.39 -7.68
CA ALA A 15 6.08 -0.99 -7.54
C ALA A 15 6.87 -0.56 -8.79
N MET A 16 6.60 0.63 -9.29
CA MET A 16 7.37 1.20 -10.38
C MET A 16 8.63 1.85 -9.81
N GLY A 17 9.77 1.46 -10.37
CA GLY A 17 11.07 2.05 -10.05
C GLY A 17 12.09 1.71 -11.13
N THR A 18 13.23 2.37 -11.06
CA THR A 18 14.37 2.14 -11.95
C THR A 18 15.59 1.68 -11.15
N LYS A 19 16.59 1.12 -11.84
CA LYS A 19 17.86 0.71 -11.21
C LYS A 19 18.75 1.90 -10.82
N SER A 20 18.48 3.09 -11.37
CA SER A 20 19.23 4.29 -11.04
C SER A 20 19.07 4.64 -9.55
N PRO A 21 20.18 4.90 -8.84
CA PRO A 21 20.14 5.28 -7.44
C PRO A 21 19.67 6.73 -7.28
N SER A 22 19.24 7.08 -6.07
CA SER A 22 19.14 8.48 -5.65
C SER A 22 20.55 9.03 -5.46
N THR A 23 20.82 10.24 -5.96
CA THR A 23 22.14 10.89 -5.83
C THR A 23 22.20 11.87 -4.66
N LEU A 24 21.05 12.23 -4.09
CA LEU A 24 20.92 13.20 -3.00
C LEU A 24 20.56 12.49 -1.70
N ALA A 25 21.18 12.93 -0.60
CA ALA A 25 20.83 12.51 0.76
C ALA A 25 19.52 13.18 1.20
N ALA A 26 18.68 12.48 1.96
CA ALA A 26 17.41 13.03 2.43
C ALA A 26 17.61 14.13 3.50
N LEU A 27 16.76 15.16 3.47
CA LEU A 27 16.71 16.20 4.49
C LEU A 27 15.48 16.00 5.39
N PRO A 28 15.60 16.20 6.72
CA PRO A 28 14.46 16.03 7.62
C PRO A 28 13.43 17.14 7.44
N THR A 29 12.15 16.81 7.59
CA THR A 29 11.04 17.78 7.60
C THR A 29 10.92 18.47 8.97
N LEU A 30 11.79 19.46 9.21
CA LEU A 30 11.79 20.20 10.47
C LEU A 30 10.52 21.08 10.60
N ARG A 31 9.94 21.11 11.81
CA ARG A 31 8.73 21.90 12.11
C ARG A 31 8.85 23.40 11.79
N VAL A 32 10.07 23.95 11.82
CA VAL A 32 10.34 25.36 11.46
C VAL A 32 10.07 25.67 9.98
N HIS A 33 10.03 24.65 9.12
CA HIS A 33 9.74 24.77 7.70
C HIS A 33 8.26 24.51 7.36
N ASP A 34 7.45 24.10 8.34
CA ASP A 34 6.04 23.84 8.12
C ASP A 34 5.29 25.16 7.80
N PRO A 35 4.34 25.15 6.86
CA PRO A 35 3.49 26.31 6.63
C PRO A 35 2.69 26.69 7.87
N VAL A 36 2.35 27.98 7.98
CA VAL A 36 1.36 28.45 8.97
C VAL A 36 0.06 27.68 8.76
N GLY A 37 -0.45 27.08 9.84
CA GLY A 37 -1.67 26.24 9.83
C GLY A 37 -1.41 24.74 9.97
N ALA A 38 -0.16 24.27 9.86
CA ALA A 38 0.19 22.85 9.94
C ALA A 38 -0.29 22.14 11.22
N HIS A 39 -0.45 22.86 12.34
CA HIS A 39 -0.91 22.33 13.64
C HIS A 39 -2.44 22.37 13.83
N GLN A 40 -3.21 22.73 12.80
CA GLN A 40 -4.68 22.89 12.89
C GLN A 40 -5.36 22.01 11.86
N CYS A 41 -6.47 21.36 12.18
CA CYS A 41 -7.26 20.70 11.15
C CYS A 41 -7.81 21.73 10.14
N GLY A 42 -7.68 21.45 8.84
CA GLY A 42 -7.94 22.42 7.78
C GLY A 42 -6.75 22.69 6.88
N LEU A 43 -7.03 23.45 5.81
CA LEU A 43 -6.04 23.88 4.83
C LEU A 43 -5.88 25.39 4.89
N SER A 44 -4.67 25.86 5.17
CA SER A 44 -4.29 27.25 4.97
C SER A 44 -3.97 27.52 3.49
N PRO A 45 -4.01 28.79 3.03
CA PRO A 45 -3.59 29.14 1.68
C PRO A 45 -2.18 28.66 1.33
N LYS A 46 -1.25 28.66 2.29
CA LYS A 46 0.12 28.19 2.07
C LYS A 46 0.23 26.67 1.99
N GLU A 47 -0.59 25.94 2.72
CA GLU A 47 -0.69 24.49 2.57
C GLU A 47 -1.27 24.10 1.22
N ILE A 48 -2.26 24.86 0.71
CA ILE A 48 -2.82 24.65 -0.63
C ILE A 48 -1.76 24.92 -1.71
N GLU A 49 -1.04 26.04 -1.62
CA GLU A 49 0.06 26.36 -2.53
C GLU A 49 1.14 25.26 -2.51
N GLN A 50 1.54 24.79 -1.32
CA GLN A 50 2.52 23.72 -1.16
C GLN A 50 2.03 22.41 -1.78
N PHE A 51 0.81 21.96 -1.45
CA PHE A 51 0.29 20.70 -1.96
C PHE A 51 0.15 20.71 -3.48
N ARG A 52 -0.24 21.85 -4.07
CA ARG A 52 -0.30 22.00 -5.53
C ARG A 52 1.07 21.93 -6.19
N ARG A 53 2.09 22.55 -5.59
CA ARG A 53 3.44 22.56 -6.16
C ARG A 53 4.15 21.21 -5.96
N ASP A 54 4.06 20.69 -4.75
CA ASP A 54 4.93 19.62 -4.27
C ASP A 54 4.22 18.28 -4.14
N GLY A 55 2.88 18.25 -4.21
CA GLY A 55 2.09 17.02 -4.08
C GLY A 55 2.04 16.44 -2.67
N TYR A 56 2.41 17.21 -1.64
CA TYR A 56 2.34 16.79 -0.24
C TYR A 56 2.02 17.95 0.72
N LEU A 57 1.58 17.61 1.92
CA LEU A 57 1.54 18.48 3.09
C LEU A 57 1.68 17.65 4.36
N ILE A 58 2.14 18.28 5.45
CA ILE A 58 2.24 17.66 6.77
C ILE A 58 1.31 18.39 7.73
N LYS A 59 0.47 17.64 8.44
CA LYS A 59 -0.27 18.13 9.59
C LYS A 59 0.40 17.62 10.86
N ARG A 60 0.74 18.55 11.74
CA ARG A 60 1.32 18.27 13.05
C ARG A 60 0.23 18.05 14.08
N ASP A 61 0.43 17.05 14.92
CA ASP A 61 -0.44 16.75 16.06
C ASP A 61 -1.92 16.60 15.61
N LEU A 62 -2.14 16.03 14.40
CA LEU A 62 -3.47 15.94 13.77
C LEU A 62 -4.35 14.90 14.46
N VAL A 63 -3.73 13.80 14.86
CA VAL A 63 -4.34 12.72 15.65
C VAL A 63 -3.69 12.72 17.03
N PRO A 64 -4.45 12.64 18.14
CA PRO A 64 -3.84 12.54 19.46
C PRO A 64 -2.98 11.27 19.59
N GLY A 65 -1.69 11.44 19.89
CA GLY A 65 -0.72 10.34 19.89
C GLY A 65 -1.02 9.23 20.90
N GLU A 66 -1.69 9.56 22.01
CA GLU A 66 -2.09 8.61 23.04
C GLU A 66 -3.06 7.52 22.54
N LEU A 67 -3.79 7.79 21.44
CA LEU A 67 -4.70 6.81 20.84
C LEU A 67 -3.97 5.58 20.30
N PHE A 68 -2.67 5.67 20.03
CA PHE A 68 -1.89 4.58 19.47
C PHE A 68 -1.32 3.63 20.52
N GLN A 69 -1.34 4.00 21.80
CA GLN A 69 -0.73 3.20 22.86
C GLN A 69 -1.30 1.76 22.94
N PRO A 70 -2.62 1.54 22.90
CA PRO A 70 -3.17 0.18 22.93
C PRO A 70 -2.73 -0.69 21.74
N ILE A 71 -2.57 -0.08 20.56
CA ILE A 71 -2.11 -0.77 19.35
C ILE A 71 -0.64 -1.15 19.46
N LEU A 72 0.19 -0.24 19.99
CA LEU A 72 1.60 -0.51 20.26
C LEU A 72 1.76 -1.58 21.35
N ASP A 73 0.94 -1.56 22.40
CA ASP A 73 0.96 -2.58 23.45
C ASP A 73 0.65 -3.97 22.87
N LEU A 74 -0.29 -4.06 21.94
CA LEU A 74 -0.61 -5.31 21.24
C LEU A 74 0.54 -5.73 20.31
N TRP A 75 1.17 -4.78 19.60
CA TRP A 75 2.32 -5.04 18.74
C TRP A 75 3.49 -5.66 19.50
N TRP A 76 3.78 -5.17 20.71
CA TRP A 76 4.83 -5.71 21.59
C TRP A 76 4.61 -7.15 22.04
N GLN A 77 3.38 -7.66 21.95
CA GLN A 77 3.02 -9.03 22.33
C GLN A 77 3.14 -10.03 21.18
N GLN A 78 3.39 -9.57 19.95
CA GLN A 78 3.32 -10.44 18.78
C GLN A 78 4.58 -11.30 18.61
N PRO A 79 4.44 -12.52 18.04
CA PRO A 79 5.55 -13.46 17.84
C PRO A 79 6.79 -12.88 17.14
N PRO A 80 6.69 -12.05 16.08
CA PRO A 80 7.87 -11.47 15.45
C PRO A 80 8.74 -10.61 16.36
N VAL A 81 8.18 -10.13 17.47
CA VAL A 81 8.90 -9.38 18.52
C VAL A 81 9.33 -10.31 19.64
N THR A 82 8.39 -11.08 20.20
CA THR A 82 8.64 -11.89 21.40
C THR A 82 9.59 -13.06 21.12
N GLU A 83 9.48 -13.72 19.97
CA GLU A 83 10.33 -14.84 19.59
C GLU A 83 11.71 -14.41 19.05
N SER A 84 11.82 -13.17 18.55
CA SER A 84 13.08 -12.61 18.08
C SER A 84 13.92 -11.96 19.19
N GLY A 85 13.46 -12.02 20.44
CA GLY A 85 14.18 -11.48 21.60
C GLY A 85 14.23 -9.95 21.66
N VAL A 86 13.34 -9.26 20.96
CA VAL A 86 13.20 -7.80 21.05
C VAL A 86 12.42 -7.47 22.32
N ILE A 87 13.03 -6.70 23.22
CA ILE A 87 12.48 -6.36 24.55
C ILE A 87 12.15 -4.87 24.61
N ARG A 88 10.92 -4.53 25.01
CA ARG A 88 10.38 -3.16 25.00
C ARG A 88 11.19 -2.16 25.83
N GLU A 89 11.79 -2.59 26.93
CA GLU A 89 12.52 -1.71 27.85
C GLU A 89 14.04 -1.69 27.56
N GLN A 90 14.51 -2.40 26.53
CA GLN A 90 15.93 -2.58 26.20
C GLN A 90 16.21 -2.24 24.74
N PRO A 91 16.41 -0.95 24.39
CA PRO A 91 16.62 -0.49 23.01
C PRO A 91 17.75 -1.19 22.25
N GLU A 92 18.78 -1.66 22.95
CA GLU A 92 19.89 -2.43 22.39
C GLU A 92 19.45 -3.75 21.73
N THR A 93 18.29 -4.29 22.14
CA THR A 93 17.73 -5.52 21.56
C THR A 93 17.00 -5.28 20.24
N TRP A 94 16.72 -4.02 19.89
CA TRP A 94 15.92 -3.65 18.71
C TRP A 94 16.74 -3.65 17.42
N VAL A 95 18.07 -3.71 17.52
CA VAL A 95 18.97 -3.66 16.36
C VAL A 95 18.87 -4.97 15.58
N SER A 96 18.59 -4.84 14.27
CA SER A 96 18.57 -5.93 13.28
C SER A 96 17.95 -7.25 13.76
N PRO A 97 16.69 -7.28 14.21
CA PRO A 97 16.07 -8.50 14.72
C PRO A 97 15.77 -9.54 13.63
N GLY A 98 15.93 -9.18 12.35
CA GLY A 98 15.59 -10.03 11.22
C GLY A 98 16.41 -11.30 11.10
N ASP A 99 17.62 -11.33 11.65
CA ASP A 99 18.42 -12.57 11.73
C ASP A 99 17.80 -13.60 12.71
N ARG A 100 16.90 -13.15 13.59
CA ARG A 100 16.18 -13.97 14.57
C ARG A 100 14.72 -14.22 14.18
N TRP A 101 14.26 -13.66 13.05
CA TRP A 101 12.91 -13.92 12.56
C TRP A 101 12.79 -15.32 11.97
N LEU A 102 11.59 -15.89 12.11
CA LEU A 102 11.21 -17.10 11.40
C LEU A 102 11.32 -16.88 9.88
N SER A 103 11.67 -17.94 9.16
CA SER A 103 11.90 -17.93 7.71
C SER A 103 10.62 -17.69 6.89
N GLU A 104 9.44 -17.70 7.51
CA GLU A 104 8.15 -17.50 6.86
C GLU A 104 7.92 -16.02 6.61
N ASN A 105 8.04 -15.57 5.35
CA ASN A 105 7.85 -14.16 5.09
C ASN A 105 7.34 -13.78 3.71
N ARG A 106 6.47 -12.77 3.75
CA ARG A 106 5.97 -11.95 2.64
C ARG A 106 4.76 -12.53 1.90
N TRP A 107 4.69 -13.86 1.76
CA TRP A 107 3.66 -14.57 1.00
C TRP A 107 3.43 -15.96 1.58
N GLY A 108 2.20 -16.47 1.49
CA GLY A 108 2.06 -17.93 1.45
C GLY A 108 2.81 -18.39 0.19
N LEU A 109 3.71 -19.34 0.33
CA LEU A 109 4.26 -20.05 -0.82
C LEU A 109 3.53 -21.38 -0.93
N THR A 110 3.48 -21.94 -2.14
CA THR A 110 2.80 -23.23 -2.35
C THR A 110 3.33 -24.35 -1.45
N ASN A 111 4.60 -24.27 -1.02
CA ASN A 111 5.21 -25.22 -0.08
C ASN A 111 4.81 -25.03 1.40
N ASN A 112 4.29 -23.87 1.79
CA ASN A 112 4.13 -23.48 3.20
C ASN A 112 2.75 -22.82 3.46
N TRP A 113 1.61 -23.52 3.30
CA TRP A 113 0.26 -22.91 3.50
C TRP A 113 -0.21 -22.78 4.97
N MET A 114 0.66 -22.31 5.87
CA MET A 114 0.26 -21.59 7.10
C MET A 114 -0.55 -22.35 8.17
N GLY A 115 0.18 -23.02 9.08
CA GLY A 115 -0.22 -23.23 10.48
C GLY A 115 -1.40 -24.18 10.76
N GLU A 116 -1.53 -24.63 12.01
CA GLU A 116 -2.35 -25.80 12.40
C GLU A 116 -3.87 -25.51 12.56
N ASN A 117 -4.54 -24.97 11.51
CA ASN A 117 -6.01 -24.69 11.31
C ASN A 117 -6.49 -23.23 11.61
N VAL A 118 -7.59 -22.63 11.09
CA VAL A 118 -8.51 -22.85 9.94
C VAL A 118 -8.06 -21.94 8.78
N TRP A 119 -7.11 -22.46 8.02
CA TRP A 119 -6.65 -22.06 6.68
C TRP A 119 -6.35 -23.40 5.97
N PRO A 120 -6.29 -23.50 4.62
CA PRO A 120 -5.97 -24.77 3.99
C PRO A 120 -4.66 -25.32 4.58
N GLY A 121 -4.73 -26.44 5.30
CA GLY A 121 -3.55 -26.98 5.99
C GLY A 121 -2.47 -27.37 4.98
N PRO A 122 -1.20 -27.54 5.41
CA PRO A 122 -0.08 -27.87 4.54
C PRO A 122 -0.30 -29.09 3.62
N GLU A 123 -1.15 -30.02 4.04
CA GLU A 123 -1.49 -31.26 3.32
C GLU A 123 -2.62 -31.09 2.27
N ALA A 124 -3.24 -29.91 2.17
CA ALA A 124 -4.27 -29.64 1.18
C ALA A 124 -3.63 -29.53 -0.22
N ALA A 125 -4.10 -30.37 -1.15
CA ALA A 125 -3.67 -30.31 -2.54
C ALA A 125 -3.97 -28.92 -3.14
N ARG A 126 -2.98 -28.34 -3.82
CA ARG A 126 -3.09 -27.07 -4.54
C ARG A 126 -3.15 -27.31 -6.05
N PRO A 127 -4.30 -27.69 -6.59
CA PRO A 127 -4.45 -27.72 -8.04
C PRO A 127 -4.28 -26.26 -8.52
N GLY A 128 -3.38 -26.02 -9.47
CA GLY A 128 -3.32 -24.72 -10.15
C GLY A 128 -2.13 -23.80 -9.88
N ALA A 129 -1.17 -24.16 -9.01
CA ALA A 129 0.03 -23.37 -8.77
C ALA A 129 1.31 -24.23 -8.69
N THR A 130 2.46 -23.69 -9.10
CA THR A 130 3.75 -24.41 -9.03
C THR A 130 4.36 -24.26 -7.64
N VAL A 131 5.12 -25.28 -7.19
CA VAL A 131 5.98 -25.21 -6.00
C VAL A 131 6.85 -23.94 -6.00
N GLY A 132 6.76 -23.12 -4.94
CA GLY A 132 7.44 -21.83 -4.80
C GLY A 132 6.69 -20.62 -5.35
N ASP A 133 5.55 -20.79 -6.04
CA ASP A 133 4.72 -19.66 -6.45
C ASP A 133 4.14 -18.90 -5.25
N ARG A 134 3.92 -17.60 -5.44
CA ARG A 134 3.28 -16.72 -4.47
C ARG A 134 1.77 -16.91 -4.50
N VAL A 135 1.21 -17.26 -3.35
CA VAL A 135 -0.14 -17.80 -3.23
C VAL A 135 -0.75 -17.42 -1.89
N GLY A 136 -1.93 -16.80 -1.93
CA GLY A 136 -2.52 -16.20 -0.74
C GLY A 136 -1.60 -15.19 -0.05
N ARG A 137 -2.03 -14.72 1.12
CA ARG A 137 -1.46 -13.56 1.78
C ARG A 137 -1.50 -13.69 3.29
N LEU A 138 -0.35 -13.45 3.90
CA LEU A 138 -0.20 -13.53 5.35
C LEU A 138 -0.64 -12.22 6.01
N PRO A 139 -1.12 -12.28 7.27
CA PRO A 139 -1.41 -11.08 8.08
C PRO A 139 -0.17 -10.21 8.30
N TYR A 140 1.04 -10.70 8.05
CA TYR A 140 2.25 -9.93 8.25
C TYR A 140 3.33 -10.26 7.23
N LYS A 141 4.36 -9.42 7.22
CA LYS A 141 5.52 -9.53 6.36
C LYS A 141 6.74 -8.98 7.08
N LEU A 142 7.72 -9.84 7.34
CA LEU A 142 9.03 -9.49 7.86
C LEU A 142 10.04 -9.53 6.71
N THR A 143 10.84 -8.49 6.59
CA THR A 143 11.74 -8.34 5.44
C THR A 143 12.96 -7.56 5.83
N ARG A 144 14.08 -7.88 5.19
CA ARG A 144 15.22 -6.97 5.13
C ARG A 144 15.09 -6.06 3.91
N ASP A 145 14.62 -4.83 4.12
CA ASP A 145 14.56 -3.83 3.06
C ASP A 145 15.87 -3.06 3.04
N ARG A 146 16.73 -3.43 2.09
CA ARG A 146 18.14 -2.99 2.02
C ARG A 146 18.89 -3.47 3.26
N THR A 147 19.09 -2.62 4.25
CA THR A 147 19.80 -2.96 5.50
C THR A 147 18.90 -2.83 6.72
N ASN A 148 17.67 -2.33 6.55
CA ASN A 148 16.72 -2.22 7.64
C ASN A 148 15.90 -3.50 7.70
N ASP A 149 15.76 -4.06 8.90
CA ASP A 149 14.74 -5.05 9.15
C ASP A 149 13.38 -4.33 9.35
N VAL A 150 12.38 -4.81 8.63
CA VAL A 150 11.04 -4.19 8.55
C VAL A 150 9.98 -5.24 8.81
N TRP A 151 9.15 -4.99 9.83
CA TRP A 151 7.92 -5.74 10.04
C TRP A 151 6.72 -4.91 9.59
N ARG A 152 5.97 -5.45 8.65
CA ARG A 152 4.66 -4.96 8.23
C ARG A 152 3.59 -5.87 8.80
N TRP A 153 2.80 -5.36 9.72
CA TRP A 153 1.65 -6.04 10.26
C TRP A 153 0.42 -5.57 9.51
N HIS A 154 0.00 -6.33 8.49
CA HIS A 154 -1.10 -5.98 7.59
C HIS A 154 -2.48 -6.36 8.13
N GLY A 155 -2.56 -7.44 8.92
CA GLY A 155 -3.80 -7.95 9.51
C GLY A 155 -4.38 -6.98 10.54
N ILE A 156 -3.56 -6.18 11.25
CA ILE A 156 -4.11 -5.11 12.10
C ILE A 156 -4.85 -4.04 11.27
N GLY A 157 -4.60 -3.97 9.96
CA GLY A 157 -5.17 -2.93 9.11
C GLY A 157 -6.68 -2.98 8.94
N HIS A 158 -7.35 -4.09 9.26
CA HIS A 158 -8.82 -4.19 9.28
C HIS A 158 -9.40 -4.18 10.70
N ASP A 159 -8.56 -4.03 11.72
CA ASP A 159 -9.01 -3.90 13.11
C ASP A 159 -9.81 -2.59 13.28
N PRO A 160 -11.08 -2.64 13.73
CA PRO A 160 -11.93 -1.46 13.78
C PRO A 160 -11.38 -0.35 14.66
N GLU A 161 -10.71 -0.67 15.77
CA GLU A 161 -10.12 0.34 16.66
C GLU A 161 -8.92 1.02 15.98
N PHE A 162 -8.08 0.23 15.30
CA PHE A 162 -6.95 0.80 14.57
C PHE A 162 -7.41 1.66 13.38
N VAL A 163 -8.42 1.23 12.63
CA VAL A 163 -9.01 2.03 11.54
C VAL A 163 -9.61 3.32 12.10
N ALA A 164 -10.35 3.27 13.20
CA ALA A 164 -10.98 4.44 13.82
C ALA A 164 -9.97 5.48 14.32
N CYS A 165 -8.82 5.06 14.86
CA CYS A 165 -7.77 6.00 15.29
C CYS A 165 -6.79 6.40 14.18
N THR A 166 -6.94 5.87 12.96
CA THR A 166 -6.07 6.18 11.81
C THR A 166 -6.86 6.73 10.62
N THR A 167 -7.07 5.95 9.56
CA THR A 167 -7.72 6.40 8.30
C THR A 167 -9.15 6.87 8.52
N GLY A 168 -9.87 6.25 9.46
CA GLY A 168 -11.24 6.61 9.85
C GLY A 168 -11.33 7.74 10.87
N HIS A 169 -10.20 8.28 11.35
CA HIS A 169 -10.20 9.35 12.34
C HIS A 169 -10.86 10.62 11.76
N PRO A 170 -11.74 11.33 12.49
CA PRO A 170 -12.48 12.47 11.96
C PRO A 170 -11.60 13.55 11.33
N ASN A 171 -10.46 13.87 11.95
CA ASN A 171 -9.52 14.86 11.38
C ASN A 171 -8.84 14.38 10.09
N VAL A 172 -8.58 13.08 9.95
CA VAL A 172 -7.98 12.51 8.74
C VAL A 172 -9.01 12.51 7.60
N MET A 173 -10.24 12.10 7.89
CA MET A 173 -11.37 12.17 6.94
C MET A 173 -11.68 13.61 6.52
N TYR A 174 -11.63 14.57 7.45
CA TYR A 174 -11.78 15.99 7.15
C TYR A 174 -10.71 16.45 6.15
N MET A 175 -9.44 16.13 6.42
CA MET A 175 -8.33 16.52 5.54
C MET A 175 -8.44 15.86 4.16
N ALA A 176 -8.89 14.61 4.10
CA ALA A 176 -9.13 13.90 2.84
C ALA A 176 -10.20 14.61 1.99
N GLU A 177 -11.35 15.00 2.57
CA GLU A 177 -12.38 15.78 1.86
C GLU A 177 -11.89 17.19 1.50
N ALA A 178 -11.10 17.84 2.36
CA ALA A 178 -10.52 19.15 2.09
C ALA A 178 -9.58 19.12 0.88
N LEU A 179 -8.82 18.03 0.71
CA LEU A 179 -7.88 17.83 -0.39
C LEU A 179 -8.58 17.30 -1.65
N LEU A 180 -9.12 16.08 -1.58
CA LEU A 180 -9.70 15.39 -2.72
C LEU A 180 -11.01 16.05 -3.17
N GLY A 181 -11.88 16.40 -2.23
CA GLY A 181 -13.28 16.72 -2.49
C GLY A 181 -14.17 15.48 -2.45
N GLY A 182 -15.38 15.64 -1.92
CA GLY A 182 -16.32 14.53 -1.78
C GLY A 182 -17.00 14.11 -3.10
N PRO A 183 -17.69 12.95 -3.11
CA PRO A 183 -17.82 12.03 -1.98
C PRO A 183 -16.54 11.24 -1.71
N ILE A 184 -16.14 11.12 -0.43
CA ILE A 184 -15.02 10.29 0.01
C ILE A 184 -15.52 8.88 0.32
N LYS A 185 -14.81 7.85 -0.15
CA LYS A 185 -15.11 6.47 0.23
C LYS A 185 -14.79 6.29 1.71
N LYS A 186 -15.73 5.72 2.48
CA LYS A 186 -15.46 5.33 3.87
C LYS A 186 -14.38 4.24 3.91
N PRO A 187 -13.28 4.44 4.63
CA PRO A 187 -12.25 3.43 4.77
C PRO A 187 -12.73 2.33 5.71
N TYR A 188 -12.56 1.07 5.30
CA TYR A 188 -12.77 -0.10 6.15
C TYR A 188 -11.45 -0.73 6.58
N ARG A 189 -10.36 -0.37 5.91
CA ARG A 189 -9.02 -0.79 6.28
C ARG A 189 -7.96 0.25 5.98
N ASN A 190 -6.79 0.04 6.55
CA ASN A 190 -5.53 0.64 6.12
C ASN A 190 -4.53 -0.46 5.74
N ARG A 191 -3.32 -0.08 5.31
CA ARG A 191 -2.29 -1.07 4.93
C ARG A 191 -1.66 -1.78 6.13
N GLY A 192 -1.98 -1.36 7.35
CA GLY A 192 -1.44 -1.89 8.58
C GLY A 192 -0.33 -1.03 9.19
N LEU A 193 0.36 -1.62 10.16
CA LEU A 193 1.44 -0.99 10.92
C LEU A 193 2.80 -1.43 10.35
N TYR A 194 3.64 -0.44 10.03
CA TYR A 194 4.97 -0.63 9.47
C TYR A 194 6.00 -0.22 10.54
N ALA A 195 6.65 -1.22 11.12
CA ALA A 195 7.76 -1.07 12.05
C ALA A 195 9.08 -1.20 11.28
N VAL A 196 9.94 -0.19 11.36
CA VAL A 196 11.31 -0.25 10.84
C VAL A 196 12.26 -0.19 12.02
N PHE A 197 13.13 -1.20 12.10
CA PHE A 197 14.09 -1.35 13.17
C PHE A 197 15.42 -0.64 12.83
N PRO A 198 16.19 -0.21 13.83
CA PRO A 198 17.56 0.26 13.64
C PRO A 198 18.40 -0.77 12.89
N CYS A 199 19.17 -0.28 11.91
CA CYS A 199 20.17 -1.12 11.25
C CYS A 199 21.36 -1.39 12.17
N ASP A 200 22.07 -2.49 11.90
CA ASP A 200 23.35 -2.78 12.55
C ASP A 200 24.37 -1.70 12.17
N PRO A 201 24.96 -0.97 13.15
CA PRO A 201 25.96 0.05 12.87
C PRO A 201 27.24 -0.52 12.24
N GLU A 202 27.54 -1.81 12.44
CA GLU A 202 28.67 -2.51 11.82
C GLU A 202 28.29 -3.21 10.51
N GLY A 203 27.01 -3.11 10.12
CA GLY A 203 26.47 -3.67 8.89
C GLY A 203 26.85 -2.87 7.63
N PRO A 204 26.46 -3.36 6.44
CA PRO A 204 26.65 -2.61 5.20
C PRO A 204 25.88 -1.28 5.22
N GLU A 205 26.37 -0.29 4.48
CA GLU A 205 25.66 0.97 4.30
C GLU A 205 24.28 0.77 3.65
N SER A 206 23.29 1.48 4.17
CA SER A 206 21.95 1.50 3.59
C SER A 206 21.86 2.43 2.40
N ILE A 207 20.92 2.16 1.51
CA ILE A 207 20.57 3.05 0.39
C ILE A 207 19.07 3.21 0.32
N LEU A 208 18.61 4.36 -0.18
CA LEU A 208 17.20 4.54 -0.49
C LEU A 208 16.80 3.59 -1.64
N GLY A 209 15.55 3.12 -1.60
CA GLY A 209 14.93 2.36 -2.69
C GLY A 209 13.73 3.13 -3.24
N PRO A 210 13.94 4.23 -4.00
CA PRO A 210 12.85 5.08 -4.44
C PRO A 210 11.98 4.34 -5.47
N HIS A 211 10.68 4.34 -5.21
CA HIS A 211 9.65 3.70 -6.03
C HIS A 211 8.33 4.49 -5.93
N MET A 212 7.39 4.14 -6.80
CA MET A 212 6.00 4.58 -6.76
C MET A 212 5.11 3.34 -6.77
N ASP A 213 4.18 3.24 -5.85
CA ASP A 213 3.28 2.08 -5.74
C ASP A 213 2.23 2.11 -6.86
N GLN A 214 2.16 1.07 -7.70
CA GLN A 214 1.18 0.98 -8.78
C GLN A 214 -0.19 0.56 -8.24
N ASN A 215 -0.83 1.42 -7.45
CA ASN A 215 -2.11 1.18 -6.79
C ASN A 215 -3.25 2.06 -7.33
N MET A 216 -4.47 1.81 -6.83
CA MET A 216 -5.69 2.56 -7.16
C MET A 216 -5.98 3.67 -6.15
N THR A 217 -4.98 4.11 -5.39
CA THR A 217 -5.10 5.16 -4.37
C THR A 217 -5.06 6.53 -5.04
N GLU A 218 -5.82 7.50 -4.53
CA GLU A 218 -5.75 8.90 -5.00
C GLU A 218 -4.90 9.75 -4.03
N LEU A 219 -5.08 9.53 -2.73
CA LEU A 219 -4.33 10.19 -1.66
C LEU A 219 -3.73 9.15 -0.73
N MET A 220 -2.40 9.12 -0.64
CA MET A 220 -1.68 8.30 0.32
C MET A 220 -1.42 9.10 1.59
N VAL A 221 -1.71 8.49 2.73
CA VAL A 221 -1.53 9.12 4.04
C VAL A 221 -0.61 8.28 4.90
N VAL A 222 0.35 8.93 5.56
CA VAL A 222 1.32 8.32 6.47
C VAL A 222 1.17 8.97 7.83
N THR A 223 0.77 8.22 8.84
CA THR A 223 0.64 8.71 10.22
C THR A 223 1.65 8.01 11.11
N TYR A 224 2.38 8.78 11.93
CA TYR A 224 3.27 8.21 12.93
C TYR A 224 2.54 7.82 14.20
N LEU A 225 2.85 6.63 14.71
CA LEU A 225 2.31 6.11 15.97
C LEU A 225 3.25 6.39 17.14
N HIS A 226 4.50 6.73 16.84
CA HIS A 226 5.57 7.04 17.79
C HIS A 226 6.45 8.14 17.18
N ASP A 227 7.21 8.84 18.02
CA ASP A 227 8.16 9.85 17.59
C ASP A 227 9.24 9.26 16.66
N VAL A 228 9.58 10.02 15.62
CA VAL A 228 10.54 9.70 14.56
C VAL A 228 11.49 10.89 14.38
N GLU A 229 12.69 10.73 14.91
CA GLU A 229 13.77 11.71 14.77
C GLU A 229 14.47 11.61 13.41
N PRO A 230 15.21 12.65 12.97
CA PRO A 230 16.04 12.58 11.77
C PRO A 230 16.97 11.35 11.75
N GLY A 231 17.04 10.66 10.62
CA GLY A 231 17.85 9.45 10.45
C GLY A 231 17.30 8.20 11.13
N CYS A 232 16.08 8.23 11.65
CA CYS A 232 15.42 7.10 12.31
C CYS A 232 14.42 6.40 11.38
N GLY A 233 14.75 6.27 10.09
CA GLY A 233 13.94 5.47 9.15
C GLY A 233 12.61 6.10 8.76
N GLY A 234 12.53 7.44 8.79
CA GLY A 234 11.36 8.21 8.40
C GLY A 234 10.91 7.91 6.97
N PHE A 235 9.65 8.19 6.65
CA PHE A 235 9.14 7.96 5.30
C PHE A 235 9.80 8.98 4.37
N THR A 236 10.62 8.52 3.43
CA THR A 236 11.37 9.41 2.54
C THR A 236 10.63 9.60 1.24
N PHE A 237 10.42 10.84 0.80
CA PHE A 237 9.63 11.17 -0.38
C PHE A 237 10.27 12.29 -1.22
N TRP A 238 9.88 12.40 -2.48
CA TRP A 238 10.44 13.35 -3.45
C TRP A 238 9.38 14.41 -3.85
N PRO A 239 9.36 15.58 -3.17
CA PRO A 239 8.45 16.69 -3.48
C PRO A 239 8.39 17.04 -4.97
N GLY A 240 7.18 17.17 -5.51
CA GLY A 240 6.95 17.53 -6.91
C GLY A 240 7.02 16.34 -7.88
N SER A 241 7.47 15.16 -7.44
CA SER A 241 7.48 13.96 -8.30
C SER A 241 6.11 13.58 -8.90
N PRO A 242 4.95 13.80 -8.24
CA PRO A 242 3.66 13.54 -8.88
C PRO A 242 3.42 14.41 -10.12
N GLN A 243 3.86 15.67 -10.12
CA GLN A 243 3.75 16.57 -11.28
C GLN A 243 4.56 16.06 -12.48
N MET A 244 5.66 15.34 -12.21
CA MET A 244 6.48 14.73 -13.25
C MET A 244 5.89 13.41 -13.76
N LEU A 245 5.31 12.59 -12.87
CA LEU A 245 4.82 11.27 -13.21
C LEU A 245 3.42 11.29 -13.83
N TYR A 246 2.48 12.05 -13.27
CA TYR A 246 1.08 12.08 -13.72
C TYR A 246 0.91 12.26 -15.24
N PRO A 247 1.55 13.24 -15.91
CA PRO A 247 1.38 13.43 -17.35
C PRO A 247 1.99 12.30 -18.21
N THR A 248 2.82 11.42 -17.64
CA THR A 248 3.43 10.29 -18.37
C THR A 248 2.54 9.05 -18.40
N SER A 249 1.49 9.01 -17.57
CA SER A 249 0.51 7.91 -17.56
C SER A 249 -0.36 7.92 -18.82
N GLN A 250 -0.83 6.75 -19.25
CA GLN A 250 -1.85 6.72 -20.31
C GLN A 250 -3.26 7.08 -19.82
N GLN A 251 -3.52 7.02 -18.51
CA GLN A 251 -4.82 7.32 -17.92
C GLN A 251 -4.71 8.13 -16.62
N ALA A 252 -5.75 8.92 -16.35
CA ALA A 252 -5.82 9.80 -15.19
C ALA A 252 -5.97 9.07 -13.83
N PHE A 253 -6.75 7.99 -13.79
CA PHE A 253 -7.15 7.35 -12.52
C PHE A 253 -6.61 5.94 -12.31
N ASN A 254 -6.37 5.20 -13.40
CA ASN A 254 -5.70 3.90 -13.35
C ASN A 254 -4.28 4.11 -13.87
N TRP A 255 -3.26 4.02 -13.01
CA TRP A 255 -1.88 4.23 -13.45
C TRP A 255 -1.48 3.26 -14.56
N VAL A 256 -0.93 3.76 -15.67
CA VAL A 256 -0.38 2.96 -16.76
C VAL A 256 0.97 3.56 -17.17
N ALA A 257 2.06 2.88 -16.81
CA ALA A 257 3.41 3.37 -17.08
C ALA A 257 3.71 3.43 -18.58
N THR A 258 4.57 4.37 -18.96
CA THR A 258 5.15 4.48 -20.30
C THR A 258 6.67 4.63 -20.21
N GLY A 259 7.38 4.61 -21.34
CA GLY A 259 8.82 4.91 -21.36
C GLY A 259 9.16 6.24 -20.67
N ALA A 260 8.33 7.27 -20.91
CA ALA A 260 8.48 8.58 -20.27
C ALA A 260 8.32 8.53 -18.75
N SER A 261 7.55 7.57 -18.21
CA SER A 261 7.42 7.39 -16.76
C SER A 261 8.74 6.97 -16.12
N TYR A 262 9.50 6.10 -16.77
CA TYR A 262 10.81 5.66 -16.28
C TYR A 262 11.85 6.79 -16.36
N GLU A 263 11.84 7.59 -17.44
CA GLU A 263 12.67 8.78 -17.56
C GLU A 263 12.34 9.82 -16.47
N ALA A 264 11.06 10.05 -16.20
CA ALA A 264 10.61 10.94 -15.12
C ALA A 264 11.03 10.44 -13.73
N MET A 265 10.95 9.12 -13.48
CA MET A 265 11.45 8.49 -12.25
C MET A 265 12.96 8.71 -12.06
N ASP A 266 13.77 8.47 -13.10
CA ASP A 266 15.22 8.69 -13.06
C ASP A 266 15.58 10.16 -12.83
N LYS A 267 14.88 11.07 -13.52
CA LYS A 267 15.06 12.51 -13.35
C LYS A 267 14.70 12.97 -11.94
N ALA A 268 13.57 12.51 -11.40
CA ALA A 268 13.16 12.85 -10.04
C ALA A 268 14.20 12.41 -8.99
N LYS A 269 14.74 11.19 -9.12
CA LYS A 269 15.78 10.65 -8.23
C LYS A 269 17.09 11.44 -8.23
N THR A 270 17.37 12.15 -9.32
CA THR A 270 18.64 12.88 -9.52
C THR A 270 18.53 14.38 -9.28
N GLU A 271 17.35 14.97 -9.52
CA GLU A 271 17.15 16.42 -9.48
C GLU A 271 16.32 16.90 -8.27
N ILE A 272 15.47 16.05 -7.70
CA ILE A 272 14.62 16.44 -6.56
C ILE A 272 15.31 16.05 -5.26
N GLN A 273 15.47 17.03 -4.38
CA GLN A 273 15.94 16.84 -3.01
C GLN A 273 14.93 15.96 -2.23
N PRO A 274 15.28 14.71 -1.85
CA PRO A 274 14.40 13.90 -1.01
C PRO A 274 14.24 14.53 0.37
N LEU A 275 13.04 14.37 0.93
CA LEU A 275 12.71 14.73 2.30
C LEU A 275 12.40 13.48 3.12
N GLU A 276 12.96 13.39 4.33
CA GLU A 276 12.59 12.41 5.34
C GLU A 276 11.49 13.00 6.22
N PHE A 277 10.33 12.37 6.23
CA PHE A 277 9.28 12.72 7.18
C PHE A 277 9.76 12.40 8.60
N THR A 278 9.94 13.43 9.41
CA THR A 278 10.26 13.34 10.83
C THR A 278 9.13 14.01 11.60
N GLY A 279 8.84 13.54 12.82
CA GLY A 279 7.69 14.03 13.56
C GLY A 279 7.39 13.27 14.83
N LYS A 280 6.31 13.67 15.49
CA LYS A 280 5.81 13.02 16.70
C LYS A 280 4.71 12.01 16.40
N ALA A 281 4.37 11.17 17.37
CA ALA A 281 3.13 10.40 17.34
C ALA A 281 1.94 11.33 17.03
N GLY A 282 1.15 10.99 16.02
CA GLY A 282 0.01 11.80 15.58
C GLY A 282 0.29 12.79 14.45
N ASP A 283 1.56 13.01 14.10
CA ASP A 283 1.91 13.76 12.89
C ASP A 283 1.52 12.93 11.66
N THR A 284 0.88 13.59 10.69
CA THR A 284 0.31 12.95 9.51
C THR A 284 0.77 13.66 8.23
N LEU A 285 1.42 12.91 7.35
CA LEU A 285 1.77 13.32 5.99
C LEU A 285 0.65 12.90 5.03
N PHE A 286 0.15 13.85 4.24
CA PHE A 286 -0.75 13.60 3.12
C PHE A 286 0.05 13.83 1.83
N CYS A 287 -0.03 12.91 0.88
CA CYS A 287 0.62 13.07 -0.41
C CYS A 287 -0.20 12.43 -1.54
N HIS A 288 -0.04 12.99 -2.74
CA HIS A 288 -0.61 12.40 -3.95
C HIS A 288 -0.10 10.97 -4.12
N ALA A 289 -0.96 10.03 -4.55
CA ALA A 289 -0.60 8.61 -4.61
C ALA A 289 0.60 8.28 -5.51
N LEU A 290 0.86 9.13 -6.52
CA LEU A 290 2.04 9.02 -7.39
C LEU A 290 3.35 9.57 -6.78
N MET A 291 3.36 9.94 -5.49
CA MET A 291 4.57 10.40 -4.82
C MET A 291 5.65 9.31 -4.85
N ILE A 292 6.80 9.61 -5.46
CA ILE A 292 7.98 8.75 -5.34
C ILE A 292 8.41 8.75 -3.88
N HIS A 293 8.65 7.57 -3.34
CA HIS A 293 9.00 7.38 -1.95
C HIS A 293 9.87 6.16 -1.69
N SER A 294 10.37 6.05 -0.47
CA SER A 294 11.20 4.96 0.04
C SER A 294 10.99 4.81 1.54
N ALA A 295 11.24 3.62 2.07
CA ALA A 295 11.60 3.53 3.48
C ALA A 295 12.87 4.36 3.72
N GLY A 296 12.91 5.17 4.77
CA GLY A 296 14.10 5.92 5.14
C GLY A 296 15.20 5.01 5.66
N ILE A 297 16.41 5.54 5.66
CA ILE A 297 17.59 4.89 6.25
C ILE A 297 17.47 5.02 7.78
N HIS A 298 17.61 3.91 8.52
CA HIS A 298 17.42 3.89 9.97
C HIS A 298 18.74 3.68 10.72
N GLN A 299 19.51 4.75 10.86
CA GLN A 299 20.80 4.77 11.57
C GLN A 299 20.70 5.29 13.01
N GLY A 300 19.52 5.79 13.41
CA GLY A 300 19.27 6.26 14.77
C GLY A 300 18.86 5.17 15.77
N GLN A 301 18.26 5.62 16.88
CA GLN A 301 17.70 4.79 17.94
C GLN A 301 16.17 4.74 17.82
N GLY A 302 15.51 3.79 18.48
CA GLY A 302 14.05 3.66 18.38
C GLY A 302 13.58 2.72 17.29
N ILE A 303 12.34 2.25 17.38
CA ILE A 303 11.66 1.57 16.28
C ILE A 303 10.72 2.60 15.65
N ARG A 304 10.80 2.76 14.33
CA ARG A 304 9.90 3.66 13.61
C ARG A 304 8.57 2.99 13.36
N PHE A 305 7.49 3.53 13.94
CA PHE A 305 6.12 3.05 13.75
C PHE A 305 5.28 3.99 12.88
N ALA A 306 4.83 3.49 11.73
CA ALA A 306 3.95 4.24 10.83
C ALA A 306 2.74 3.42 10.38
N CYS A 307 1.59 4.06 10.27
CA CYS A 307 0.44 3.55 9.54
C CYS A 307 0.46 4.13 8.12
N ILE A 308 0.36 3.26 7.11
CA ILE A 308 0.18 3.66 5.72
C ILE A 308 -1.29 3.46 5.33
N GLN A 309 -1.89 4.48 4.75
CA GLN A 309 -3.33 4.58 4.54
C GLN A 309 -3.59 4.97 3.08
N ASP A 310 -4.64 4.40 2.53
CA ASP A 310 -5.12 4.68 1.18
C ASP A 310 -6.46 5.40 1.27
N MET A 311 -6.56 6.57 0.65
CA MET A 311 -7.80 7.33 0.61
C MET A 311 -8.21 7.62 -0.84
N ASN A 312 -9.51 7.49 -1.08
CA ASN A 312 -10.10 7.60 -2.40
C ASN A 312 -11.42 8.35 -2.36
N LYS A 313 -11.77 8.97 -3.49
CA LYS A 313 -13.16 9.32 -3.75
C LYS A 313 -13.98 8.08 -4.01
N SER A 314 -15.26 8.15 -3.67
CA SER A 314 -16.25 7.21 -4.15
C SER A 314 -16.48 7.45 -5.64
N ARG A 315 -16.27 6.41 -6.46
CA ARG A 315 -16.33 6.49 -7.92
C ARG A 315 -16.87 5.19 -8.50
N PRO A 316 -17.47 5.22 -9.70
CA PRO A 316 -17.75 4.01 -10.46
C PRO A 316 -16.45 3.23 -10.73
N ARG A 317 -16.43 1.97 -10.29
CA ARG A 317 -15.34 1.00 -10.46
C ARG A 317 -15.84 -0.26 -11.18
N THR A 318 -14.91 -1.06 -11.70
CA THR A 318 -15.21 -2.32 -12.39
C THR A 318 -14.82 -3.51 -11.51
N HIS A 319 -14.01 -4.43 -12.04
CA HIS A 319 -13.51 -5.61 -11.38
C HIS A 319 -12.20 -5.31 -10.63
N MET A 320 -11.84 -6.23 -9.73
CA MET A 320 -10.56 -6.19 -9.02
C MET A 320 -9.36 -6.50 -9.91
N ARG A 321 -8.22 -5.97 -9.51
CA ARG A 321 -6.91 -6.26 -10.09
C ARG A 321 -6.43 -7.63 -9.61
N TRP A 322 -6.71 -8.65 -10.41
CA TRP A 322 -6.35 -10.03 -10.10
C TRP A 322 -5.03 -10.44 -10.74
N THR A 323 -4.28 -11.26 -10.01
CA THR A 323 -3.12 -11.98 -10.53
C THR A 323 -3.36 -13.48 -10.39
N VAL A 324 -3.22 -14.19 -11.49
CA VAL A 324 -3.36 -15.64 -11.60
C VAL A 324 -1.98 -16.30 -11.56
N ALA A 325 -1.85 -17.34 -10.75
CA ALA A 325 -0.62 -18.12 -10.63
C ALA A 325 -0.17 -18.72 -11.98
N GLY A 326 1.14 -18.90 -12.10
CA GLY A 326 1.72 -19.70 -13.16
C GLY A 326 1.45 -21.18 -12.93
N LYS A 327 1.43 -21.97 -14.00
CA LYS A 327 1.29 -23.43 -13.93
C LYS A 327 2.22 -24.08 -14.95
N HIS A 328 2.84 -25.20 -14.58
CA HIS A 328 3.76 -25.95 -15.43
C HIS A 328 4.94 -25.13 -16.02
N GLY A 329 5.45 -24.15 -15.25
CA GLY A 329 6.52 -23.28 -15.72
C GLY A 329 6.07 -22.11 -16.60
N GLY A 330 4.76 -21.97 -16.86
CA GLY A 330 4.18 -20.78 -17.48
C GLY A 330 4.20 -19.56 -16.55
N PRO A 331 4.21 -18.33 -17.09
CA PRO A 331 4.24 -17.10 -16.29
C PRO A 331 2.92 -16.88 -15.54
N ARG A 332 2.95 -15.98 -14.55
CA ARG A 332 1.73 -15.41 -13.96
C ARG A 332 0.96 -14.64 -15.03
N VAL A 333 -0.35 -14.61 -14.90
CA VAL A 333 -1.25 -13.89 -15.80
C VAL A 333 -1.99 -12.84 -15.00
N HIS A 334 -2.13 -11.63 -15.53
CA HIS A 334 -2.77 -10.52 -14.84
C HIS A 334 -4.09 -10.15 -15.51
N CYS A 335 -5.06 -9.75 -14.69
CA CYS A 335 -6.31 -9.17 -15.16
C CYS A 335 -6.13 -7.67 -15.38
N ASP A 336 -6.41 -7.21 -16.60
CA ASP A 336 -6.39 -5.78 -16.95
C ASP A 336 -7.79 -5.18 -16.87
N MET A 337 -7.92 -3.88 -17.12
CA MET A 337 -9.14 -3.07 -17.13
C MET A 337 -10.25 -3.57 -18.06
N ASP A 338 -10.00 -4.51 -18.96
CA ASP A 338 -11.04 -5.19 -19.76
C ASP A 338 -11.75 -6.32 -19.01
N GLY A 339 -11.23 -6.75 -17.86
CA GLY A 339 -11.78 -7.84 -17.07
C GLY A 339 -11.44 -9.21 -17.63
N ILE A 340 -10.40 -9.29 -18.47
CA ILE A 340 -10.00 -10.54 -19.12
C ILE A 340 -8.69 -11.04 -18.55
N ILE A 341 -8.64 -12.34 -18.32
CA ILE A 341 -7.44 -13.12 -18.04
C ILE A 341 -7.20 -14.01 -19.27
N ARG A 342 -5.98 -13.98 -19.81
CA ARG A 342 -5.60 -14.69 -21.04
C ARG A 342 -4.53 -15.74 -20.70
N ILE A 343 -4.89 -17.00 -20.74
CA ILE A 343 -3.99 -18.12 -20.48
C ILE A 343 -3.51 -18.71 -21.81
N ASP A 344 -2.20 -18.79 -21.98
CA ASP A 344 -1.57 -19.35 -23.17
C ASP A 344 -1.67 -20.88 -23.18
N ARG A 345 -2.14 -21.43 -24.30
CA ARG A 345 -2.33 -22.87 -24.54
C ARG A 345 -1.01 -23.59 -24.83
N GLU A 346 0.04 -22.86 -25.20
CA GLU A 346 1.33 -23.43 -25.59
C GLU A 346 2.15 -23.92 -24.38
N THR A 347 1.69 -23.64 -23.15
CA THR A 347 2.36 -24.03 -21.90
C THR A 347 2.14 -25.48 -21.48
N GLY A 348 1.34 -26.25 -22.24
CA GLY A 348 0.94 -27.62 -21.88
C GLY A 348 -0.08 -27.70 -20.74
N ASP A 349 -0.57 -26.55 -20.28
CA ASP A 349 -1.66 -26.42 -19.32
C ASP A 349 -3.03 -26.60 -19.97
N ASP A 350 -4.01 -27.13 -19.23
CA ASP A 350 -5.42 -27.04 -19.61
C ASP A 350 -5.94 -25.67 -19.19
N PRO A 351 -6.12 -24.71 -20.13
CA PRO A 351 -6.53 -23.38 -19.78
C PRO A 351 -8.01 -23.30 -19.34
N ALA A 352 -8.75 -24.42 -19.34
CA ALA A 352 -10.15 -24.50 -18.98
C ALA A 352 -10.42 -25.08 -17.56
N ASP A 353 -9.41 -25.62 -16.87
CA ASP A 353 -9.62 -26.29 -15.57
C ASP A 353 -10.14 -25.33 -14.48
N GLY A 354 -9.75 -24.05 -14.58
CA GLY A 354 -10.12 -22.99 -13.65
C GLY A 354 -9.52 -23.14 -12.27
N ASP A 355 -8.56 -24.06 -12.09
CA ASP A 355 -7.97 -24.39 -10.81
C ASP A 355 -6.84 -23.44 -10.44
N ARG A 356 -6.31 -22.66 -11.40
CA ARG A 356 -5.25 -21.69 -11.13
C ARG A 356 -5.62 -20.77 -9.98
N GLU A 357 -4.72 -20.68 -9.01
CA GLU A 357 -4.90 -19.81 -7.85
C GLU A 357 -4.81 -18.33 -8.25
N VAL A 358 -5.67 -17.51 -7.68
CA VAL A 358 -5.68 -16.06 -7.91
C VAL A 358 -5.40 -15.29 -6.62
N THR A 359 -4.65 -14.19 -6.73
CA THR A 359 -4.28 -13.31 -5.63
C THR A 359 -4.53 -11.84 -5.99
N ASN A 360 -4.60 -10.98 -4.97
CA ASN A 360 -4.64 -9.53 -5.13
C ASN A 360 -3.78 -8.81 -4.06
N GLN A 361 -3.59 -7.50 -4.24
CA GLN A 361 -2.96 -6.62 -3.25
C GLN A 361 -3.94 -6.28 -2.13
N TRP A 362 -4.33 -7.30 -1.36
CA TRP A 362 -5.38 -7.24 -0.35
C TRP A 362 -5.20 -6.17 0.74
N ILE A 363 -3.99 -5.63 0.92
CA ILE A 363 -3.72 -4.68 2.01
C ILE A 363 -4.36 -3.32 1.79
N MET A 364 -4.90 -3.05 0.60
CA MET A 364 -5.46 -1.76 0.23
C MET A 364 -6.98 -1.73 0.36
N ASP A 365 -7.51 -0.57 0.74
CA ASP A 365 -8.95 -0.34 0.85
C ASP A 365 -9.65 -0.24 -0.53
N SER A 366 -8.88 0.05 -1.58
CA SER A 366 -9.35 0.13 -2.95
C SER A 366 -8.49 -0.75 -3.87
N ASN A 367 -9.12 -1.76 -4.48
CA ASN A 367 -8.45 -2.74 -5.35
C ASN A 367 -9.09 -2.89 -6.73
N GLU A 368 -10.11 -2.10 -7.01
CA GLU A 368 -10.87 -2.14 -8.27
C GLU A 368 -10.49 -0.98 -9.18
N PHE A 369 -10.44 -1.26 -10.48
CA PHE A 369 -10.19 -0.25 -11.49
C PHE A 369 -11.31 0.80 -11.50
N VAL A 370 -10.95 2.07 -11.67
CA VAL A 370 -11.91 3.13 -11.96
C VAL A 370 -12.41 2.96 -13.40
N VAL A 371 -13.72 3.08 -13.63
CA VAL A 371 -14.35 2.89 -14.96
C VAL A 371 -13.78 3.85 -16.01
N SER A 372 -13.47 5.09 -15.61
CA SER A 372 -12.93 6.10 -16.52
C SER A 372 -11.55 5.73 -17.02
N ARG A 373 -11.35 5.90 -18.33
CA ARG A 373 -10.08 5.66 -19.06
C ARG A 373 -9.60 6.92 -19.78
N GLU A 374 -9.96 8.08 -19.26
CA GLU A 374 -9.53 9.36 -19.82
C GLU A 374 -8.02 9.57 -19.64
N PRO A 375 -7.37 10.29 -20.57
CA PRO A 375 -5.97 10.69 -20.40
C PRO A 375 -5.80 11.56 -19.15
N PRO A 376 -4.57 11.66 -18.61
CA PRO A 376 -4.22 12.64 -17.60
C PRO A 376 -4.71 14.03 -17.96
N HIS A 377 -5.23 14.75 -16.96
CA HIS A 377 -5.61 16.16 -17.11
C HIS A 377 -4.39 17.05 -17.30
N VAL A 378 -4.61 18.28 -17.78
CA VAL A 378 -3.53 19.28 -17.90
C VAL A 378 -3.07 19.71 -16.50
N ASP A 379 -4.00 19.91 -15.57
CA ASP A 379 -3.72 20.04 -14.14
C ASP A 379 -4.23 18.80 -13.40
N MET A 380 -3.34 18.05 -12.78
CA MET A 380 -3.68 16.82 -12.04
C MET A 380 -4.64 17.06 -10.86
N PHE A 381 -4.81 18.31 -10.44
CA PHE A 381 -5.69 18.74 -9.38
C PHE A 381 -6.97 19.43 -9.86
N ASP A 382 -7.29 19.36 -11.15
CA ASP A 382 -8.46 20.03 -11.74
C ASP A 382 -9.76 19.66 -10.99
N GLU A 383 -9.96 18.38 -10.73
CA GLU A 383 -11.11 17.84 -9.98
C GLU A 383 -10.91 17.77 -8.45
N TRP A 384 -9.78 18.26 -7.92
CA TRP A 384 -9.54 18.26 -6.47
C TRP A 384 -10.17 19.49 -5.81
N ASN A 385 -10.65 19.31 -4.57
CA ASN A 385 -11.20 20.40 -3.77
C ASN A 385 -10.11 21.40 -3.39
N LEU A 386 -9.03 20.95 -2.74
CA LEU A 386 -7.94 21.82 -2.29
C LEU A 386 -8.44 23.12 -1.61
N GLY A 387 -9.46 22.99 -0.75
CA GLY A 387 -10.08 24.12 -0.06
C GLY A 387 -10.98 25.04 -0.89
N LYS A 388 -11.30 24.71 -2.15
CA LYS A 388 -12.25 25.47 -2.99
C LYS A 388 -13.66 25.51 -2.42
N ALA A 389 -14.07 24.44 -1.74
CA ALA A 389 -15.35 24.27 -1.06
C ALA A 389 -15.15 23.81 0.39
N ALA A 390 -16.08 24.20 1.26
CA ALA A 390 -16.10 23.77 2.65
C ALA A 390 -16.30 22.25 2.75
N VAL A 391 -15.64 21.64 3.74
CA VAL A 391 -15.83 20.23 4.09
C VAL A 391 -17.23 20.05 4.68
N SER A 392 -17.96 19.05 4.17
CA SER A 392 -19.35 18.79 4.51
C SER A 392 -19.56 17.45 5.22
N GLY A 393 -18.54 16.59 5.27
CA GLY A 393 -18.66 15.22 5.75
C GLY A 393 -19.31 14.30 4.71
N ASN A 394 -19.12 14.59 3.42
CA ASN A 394 -19.70 13.79 2.33
C ASN A 394 -18.94 12.46 2.18
N ILE A 395 -19.29 11.50 3.02
CA ILE A 395 -18.70 10.17 3.09
C ILE A 395 -19.71 9.16 2.54
N VAL A 396 -19.26 8.32 1.61
CA VAL A 396 -20.06 7.23 1.04
C VAL A 396 -19.59 5.90 1.61
N ASP A 397 -20.52 5.18 2.21
CA ASP A 397 -20.31 3.86 2.79
C ASP A 397 -20.49 2.78 1.71
N GLU A 398 -19.46 2.59 0.88
CA GLU A 398 -19.46 1.55 -0.15
C GLU A 398 -19.21 0.18 0.48
N GLN A 399 -19.87 -0.87 0.00
CA GLN A 399 -19.57 -2.24 0.44
C GLN A 399 -18.06 -2.53 0.25
N PRO A 400 -17.36 -3.06 1.27
CA PRO A 400 -15.97 -3.47 1.14
C PRO A 400 -15.75 -4.48 0.01
N TRP A 401 -14.62 -4.39 -0.68
CA TRP A 401 -14.37 -5.25 -1.83
C TRP A 401 -14.25 -6.73 -1.43
N TRP A 402 -13.69 -7.08 -0.27
CA TRP A 402 -13.60 -8.49 0.11
C TRP A 402 -14.98 -9.13 0.32
N GLU A 403 -15.93 -8.41 0.91
CA GLU A 403 -17.32 -8.88 1.04
C GLU A 403 -18.00 -9.02 -0.33
N ARG A 404 -17.78 -8.03 -1.21
CA ARG A 404 -18.37 -8.03 -2.55
C ARG A 404 -17.95 -9.23 -3.41
N TYR A 405 -16.72 -9.72 -3.19
CA TYR A 405 -16.16 -10.88 -3.91
C TYR A 405 -16.12 -12.16 -3.05
N ASP A 406 -16.84 -12.19 -1.94
CA ASP A 406 -16.97 -13.38 -1.08
C ASP A 406 -15.59 -13.92 -0.58
N LEU A 407 -14.65 -13.01 -0.28
CA LEU A 407 -13.29 -13.35 0.12
C LEU A 407 -13.16 -13.42 1.66
N PRO A 408 -12.56 -14.49 2.20
CA PRO A 408 -12.36 -14.65 3.64
C PRO A 408 -11.15 -13.82 4.10
N MET A 409 -11.33 -12.49 4.13
CA MET A 409 -10.29 -11.53 4.50
C MET A 409 -10.17 -11.35 6.02
N MET A 410 -11.32 -11.36 6.69
CA MET A 410 -11.45 -11.07 8.10
C MET A 410 -11.09 -12.30 8.94
N PRO A 411 -10.59 -12.12 10.18
CA PRO A 411 -10.36 -13.21 11.11
C PRO A 411 -11.67 -13.91 11.47
N GLU A 412 -11.63 -15.24 11.62
CA GLU A 412 -12.75 -16.02 12.12
C GLU A 412 -12.91 -15.89 13.64
N GLU A 413 -14.04 -16.34 14.16
CA GLU A 413 -14.30 -16.37 15.60
C GLU A 413 -13.19 -17.16 16.34
N GLY A 414 -12.63 -16.55 17.39
CA GLY A 414 -11.54 -17.14 18.17
C GLY A 414 -10.13 -16.81 17.67
N MET A 415 -9.96 -16.22 16.48
CA MET A 415 -8.66 -15.72 16.04
C MET A 415 -8.30 -14.40 16.75
N GLY A 416 -7.00 -14.20 17.03
CA GLY A 416 -6.50 -12.99 17.69
C GLY A 416 -6.63 -11.73 16.84
N ARG A 417 -6.63 -10.56 17.48
CA ARG A 417 -6.62 -9.25 16.80
C ARG A 417 -5.39 -9.12 15.89
N GLY A 418 -5.58 -8.49 14.74
CA GLY A 418 -4.53 -8.30 13.74
C GLY A 418 -4.09 -9.57 13.00
N THR A 419 -4.88 -10.65 13.09
CA THR A 419 -4.80 -11.79 12.17
C THR A 419 -5.64 -11.50 10.91
N GLY A 420 -5.97 -12.52 10.10
CA GLY A 420 -6.68 -12.34 8.83
C GLY A 420 -5.75 -11.98 7.65
N GLY A 421 -6.20 -12.29 6.45
CA GLY A 421 -5.42 -12.24 5.22
C GLY A 421 -6.29 -12.67 4.06
N VAL A 422 -5.80 -12.66 2.83
CA VAL A 422 -6.60 -13.20 1.70
C VAL A 422 -5.98 -14.52 1.26
N PRO A 423 -6.69 -15.66 1.34
CA PRO A 423 -6.20 -16.89 0.74
C PRO A 423 -6.22 -16.73 -0.78
N ALA A 424 -5.39 -17.52 -1.46
CA ALA A 424 -5.61 -17.73 -2.87
C ALA A 424 -6.94 -18.50 -3.05
N VAL A 425 -7.75 -18.03 -3.99
CA VAL A 425 -8.99 -18.69 -4.42
C VAL A 425 -8.81 -19.22 -5.84
N ALA A 426 -9.67 -20.13 -6.30
CA ALA A 426 -9.53 -20.66 -7.66
C ALA A 426 -10.04 -19.66 -8.70
N LEU A 427 -9.46 -19.65 -9.90
CA LEU A 427 -9.88 -18.78 -11.01
C LEU A 427 -11.37 -18.96 -11.36
N LYS A 428 -11.88 -20.20 -11.32
CA LYS A 428 -13.31 -20.50 -11.56
C LYS A 428 -14.27 -19.87 -10.53
N ASP A 429 -13.76 -19.52 -9.35
CA ASP A 429 -14.57 -18.90 -8.30
C ASP A 429 -14.80 -17.40 -8.59
N ILE A 430 -13.92 -16.79 -9.38
CA ILE A 430 -13.96 -15.34 -9.68
C ILE A 430 -14.30 -15.01 -11.14
N ALA A 431 -14.19 -15.97 -12.06
CA ALA A 431 -14.28 -15.74 -13.50
C ALA A 431 -15.01 -16.87 -14.23
N ASP A 432 -15.54 -16.55 -15.41
CA ASP A 432 -16.22 -17.48 -16.30
C ASP A 432 -15.35 -17.77 -17.53
N TYR A 433 -15.23 -19.04 -17.90
CA TYR A 433 -14.45 -19.44 -19.08
C TYR A 433 -15.24 -19.22 -20.36
N GLU A 434 -14.67 -18.46 -21.30
CA GLU A 434 -15.30 -18.12 -22.60
C GLU A 434 -14.77 -18.96 -23.77
N GLY A 435 -13.84 -19.89 -23.50
CA GLY A 435 -13.15 -20.66 -24.52
C GLY A 435 -11.82 -20.05 -24.95
N ASN A 436 -11.00 -20.85 -25.63
CA ASN A 436 -9.70 -20.44 -26.19
C ASN A 436 -8.75 -19.76 -25.19
N GLY A 437 -8.75 -20.20 -23.93
CA GLY A 437 -7.89 -19.64 -22.87
C GLY A 437 -8.31 -18.27 -22.35
N VAL A 438 -9.53 -17.82 -22.67
CA VAL A 438 -10.08 -16.55 -22.20
C VAL A 438 -10.99 -16.78 -21.00
N TRP A 439 -10.69 -16.11 -19.90
CA TRP A 439 -11.52 -16.04 -18.71
C TRP A 439 -12.00 -14.60 -18.50
N ARG A 440 -13.31 -14.43 -18.27
CA ARG A 440 -13.91 -13.13 -17.94
C ARG A 440 -14.19 -13.05 -16.46
N VAL A 441 -13.58 -12.08 -15.79
CA VAL A 441 -13.84 -11.81 -14.37
C VAL A 441 -15.27 -11.35 -14.19
N ARG A 442 -15.98 -11.95 -13.24
CA ARG A 442 -17.35 -11.58 -12.89
C ARG A 442 -17.34 -10.15 -12.33
N ARG A 443 -18.17 -9.29 -12.90
CA ARG A 443 -18.42 -7.96 -12.33
C ARG A 443 -19.38 -8.10 -11.17
N ARG A 444 -18.99 -7.56 -10.01
CA ARG A 444 -19.89 -7.40 -8.87
C ARG A 444 -20.24 -5.91 -8.78
N ALA A 445 -21.53 -5.59 -8.67
CA ALA A 445 -21.99 -4.20 -8.65
C ALA A 445 -21.47 -3.45 -7.41
N ILE A 446 -21.30 -2.13 -7.54
CA ILE A 446 -21.02 -1.18 -6.44
C ILE A 446 -22.31 -0.73 -5.81
#